data_AF-A0A7C1M7P9-F1
#
_entry.id   AF-A0A7C1M7P9-F1
#
_cell.length_a   1.000
_cell.length_b   1.000
_cell.length_c   1.000
_cell.angle_alpha   90.00
_cell.angle_beta   90.00
_cell.angle_gamma   90.00
#
_symmetry.space_group_name_H-M   'P 1'
#
loop_
_entity.id
_entity.type
_entity.pdbx_description
1 polymer ?
#
loop_
_entity_poly.entity_id
_entity_poly.type
_entity_poly.pdbx_seq_one_letter_code
_entity_poly.pdbx_strand_id
1 'polypeptide(L)' 'TVDASSISLDILGRNLPNTPMLGALIKATDLLGIDTIISAIKHKFGKKFSSRILEGNIQAIRKAYEEAKGE' A
#
# COMPACT_ATOMS: atom_id res chain seq x y z
N THR A 1 8.82 -11.84 -3.14
CA THR A 1 8.22 -11.93 -1.78
C THR A 1 8.32 -10.59 -1.04
N VAL A 2 7.51 -10.37 0.01
CA VAL A 2 7.52 -9.17 0.90
C VAL A 2 6.96 -9.53 2.29
N ASP A 3 7.37 -8.84 3.36
CA ASP A 3 6.77 -8.99 4.70
C ASP A 3 5.66 -7.95 4.93
N ALA A 4 4.46 -8.28 4.47
CA ALA A 4 3.28 -7.42 4.61
C ALA A 4 2.85 -7.20 6.07
N SER A 5 3.06 -8.18 6.95
CA SER A 5 2.61 -8.11 8.35
C SER A 5 3.42 -7.06 9.10
N SER A 6 4.75 -7.13 9.00
CA SER A 6 5.66 -6.16 9.63
C SER A 6 5.42 -4.75 9.11
N ILE A 7 5.30 -4.57 7.79
CA ILE A 7 4.99 -3.26 7.19
C ILE A 7 3.68 -2.68 7.76
N SER A 8 2.64 -3.51 7.90
CA SER A 8 1.35 -3.05 8.42
C SER A 8 1.42 -2.66 9.90
N LEU A 9 2.14 -3.44 10.71
CA LEU A 9 2.32 -3.15 12.14
C LEU A 9 3.12 -1.85 12.33
N ASP A 10 4.21 -1.68 11.60
CA ASP A 10 5.09 -0.51 11.70
C ASP A 10 4.40 0.80 11.30
N ILE A 11 3.63 0.77 10.21
CA ILE A 11 3.05 2.00 9.63
C ILE A 11 1.64 2.25 10.15
N LEU A 12 0.81 1.21 10.23
CA LEU A 12 -0.61 1.34 10.55
C LEU A 12 -0.89 1.12 12.04
N GLY A 13 0.08 0.59 12.80
CA GLY A 13 -0.09 0.23 14.21
C GLY A 13 -1.02 -0.97 14.43
N ARG A 14 -1.39 -1.69 13.36
CA ARG A 14 -2.28 -2.85 13.40
C ARG A 14 -1.99 -3.78 12.24
N ASN A 15 -2.19 -5.08 12.47
CA ASN A 15 -1.96 -6.10 11.46
C ASN A 15 -3.03 -6.04 10.36
N LEU A 16 -2.73 -5.32 9.28
CA LEU A 16 -3.57 -5.16 8.09
C LEU A 16 -2.73 -5.42 6.84
N PRO A 17 -2.39 -6.69 6.57
CA PRO A 17 -1.45 -7.05 5.51
C PRO A 17 -2.04 -6.80 4.12
N ASN A 18 -3.36 -6.71 3.98
CA ASN A 18 -4.02 -6.44 2.69
C ASN A 18 -3.57 -5.13 2.04
N THR A 19 -3.31 -4.08 2.83
CA THR A 19 -2.84 -2.80 2.31
C THR A 19 -1.41 -2.90 1.74
N PRO A 20 -0.40 -3.39 2.48
CA PRO A 20 0.92 -3.72 1.92
C PRO A 20 0.87 -4.70 0.74
N MET A 21 0.06 -5.76 0.81
CA MET A 21 -0.05 -6.74 -0.27
C MET A 21 -0.52 -6.13 -1.59
N LEU A 22 -1.34 -5.06 -1.55
CA LEU A 22 -1.71 -4.33 -2.75
C LEU A 22 -0.48 -3.68 -3.42
N GLY A 23 0.43 -3.10 -2.63
CA GLY A 23 1.70 -2.56 -3.15
C GLY A 23 2.55 -3.63 -3.83
N ALA A 24 2.66 -4.80 -3.20
CA ALA A 24 3.40 -5.93 -3.76
C ALA A 24 2.78 -6.47 -5.06
N LEU A 25 1.44 -6.55 -5.11
CA LEU A 25 0.72 -6.98 -6.31
C LEU A 25 0.94 -6.02 -7.49
N ILE A 26 0.93 -4.71 -7.25
CA ILE A 26 1.18 -3.70 -8.28
C ILE A 26 2.57 -3.92 -8.89
N LYS A 27 3.60 -4.16 -8.06
CA LYS A 27 4.96 -4.44 -8.55
C LYS A 27 5.06 -5.76 -9.31
N ALA A 28 4.42 -6.81 -8.79
CA ALA A 28 4.49 -8.13 -9.41
C ALA A 28 3.79 -8.19 -10.77
N THR A 29 2.78 -7.35 -10.97
CA THR A 29 2.00 -7.33 -12.22
C THR A 29 2.55 -6.37 -13.27
N ASP A 30 3.20 -5.28 -12.84
CA ASP A 30 3.70 -4.20 -13.70
C ASP A 30 2.67 -3.63 -14.71
N LEU A 31 1.38 -3.85 -14.44
CA LEU A 31 0.28 -3.47 -15.34
C LEU A 31 -0.05 -1.97 -15.26
N LEU A 32 0.18 -1.36 -14.09
CA LEU A 32 -0.16 0.02 -13.79
C LEU A 32 0.91 0.64 -12.90
N GLY A 33 1.27 1.90 -13.19
CA GLY A 33 2.17 2.66 -12.33
C GLY A 33 1.58 2.90 -10.92
N ILE A 34 2.45 2.82 -9.91
CA ILE A 34 2.04 2.99 -8.51
C ILE A 34 1.36 4.34 -8.23
N ASP A 35 1.81 5.42 -8.87
CA ASP A 35 1.23 6.75 -8.67
C ASP A 35 -0.21 6.86 -9.20
N THR A 36 -0.54 6.13 -10.26
CA THR A 36 -1.91 6.02 -10.79
C THR A 36 -2.82 5.36 -9.76
N ILE A 37 -2.37 4.25 -9.17
CA ILE A 37 -3.13 3.54 -8.14
C ILE A 37 -3.31 4.42 -6.89
N ILE A 38 -2.25 5.08 -6.42
CA ILE A 38 -2.31 5.96 -5.25
C ILE A 38 -3.29 7.11 -5.49
N SER A 39 -3.27 7.71 -6.68
CA SER A 39 -4.21 8.76 -7.05
C SER A 39 -5.66 8.25 -7.05
N ALA A 40 -5.90 7.05 -7.57
CA ALA A 40 -7.21 6.42 -7.55
C ALA A 40 -7.69 6.13 -6.10
N ILE A 41 -6.78 5.67 -5.23
CA ILE A 41 -7.07 5.44 -3.80
C ILE A 41 -7.43 6.77 -3.11
N LYS A 42 -6.64 7.83 -3.31
CA LYS A 42 -6.93 9.16 -2.76
C LYS A 42 -8.30 9.67 -3.23
N HIS A 43 -8.60 9.55 -4.51
CA HIS A 43 -9.87 9.98 -5.06
C HIS A 43 -11.06 9.17 -4.49
N LYS A 44 -10.93 7.84 -4.44
CA LYS A 44 -12.02 6.95 -4.00
C LYS A 44 -12.27 7.02 -2.49
N PHE A 45 -11.21 7.18 -1.69
CA PHE A 45 -11.28 7.05 -0.24
C PHE A 45 -11.03 8.34 0.53
N GLY A 46 -10.58 9.42 -0.11
CA GLY A 46 -10.28 10.70 0.55
C GLY A 46 -11.49 11.37 1.22
N LYS A 47 -12.72 11.05 0.78
CA LYS A 47 -13.95 11.51 1.45
C LYS A 47 -14.43 10.56 2.56
N LYS A 48 -13.92 9.33 2.61
CA LYS A 48 -14.38 8.25 3.50
C LYS A 48 -13.48 8.07 4.72
N PHE A 49 -12.18 8.31 4.57
CA PHE A 49 -11.19 8.16 5.63
C PHE A 49 -10.56 9.50 5.99
N SER A 50 -10.11 9.62 7.24
CA SER A 50 -9.29 10.76 7.65
C SER A 50 -7.95 10.78 6.89
N SER A 51 -7.36 11.97 6.73
CA SER A 51 -6.07 12.13 6.05
C SER A 51 -5.00 11.21 6.64
N ARG A 52 -4.97 11.07 7.97
CA ARG A 52 -4.03 10.17 8.67
C ARG A 52 -4.18 8.70 8.27
N ILE A 53 -5.42 8.18 8.19
CA ILE A 53 -5.66 6.79 7.79
C ILE A 53 -5.29 6.59 6.33
N LEU A 54 -5.64 7.56 5.47
CA LEU A 54 -5.34 7.51 4.05
C LEU A 54 -3.84 7.55 3.78
N GLU A 55 -3.12 8.46 4.42
CA GLU A 55 -1.66 8.60 4.31
C GLU A 55 -0.95 7.33 4.80
N GLY A 56 -1.35 6.80 5.96
CA GLY A 56 -0.80 5.53 6.46
C GLY A 56 -1.00 4.39 5.47
N ASN A 57 -2.21 4.25 4.90
CA ASN A 57 -2.45 3.23 3.87
C ASN A 57 -1.57 3.41 2.64
N ILE A 58 -1.42 4.65 2.16
CA ILE A 58 -0.58 4.96 0.99
C ILE A 58 0.89 4.66 1.29
N GLN A 59 1.39 5.00 2.48
CA GLN A 59 2.76 4.72 2.89
C GLN A 59 3.01 3.22 2.96
N ALA A 60 2.07 2.44 3.52
CA ALA A 60 2.15 0.99 3.58
C ALA A 60 2.18 0.35 2.17
N ILE A 61 1.37 0.85 1.23
CA ILE A 61 1.38 0.42 -0.17
C ILE A 61 2.74 0.74 -0.82
N ARG A 62 3.26 1.96 -0.66
CA ARG A 62 4.56 2.36 -1.23
C ARG A 62 5.70 1.51 -0.70
N LYS A 63 5.80 1.34 0.62
CA LYS A 63 6.86 0.55 1.25
C LYS A 63 6.84 -0.89 0.74
N ALA A 64 5.67 -1.51 0.65
CA ALA A 64 5.55 -2.86 0.14
C ALA A 64 5.86 -2.99 -1.35
N TYR A 65 5.51 -1.98 -2.16
CA TYR A 65 5.93 -1.93 -3.57
C TYR A 65 7.46 -1.84 -3.67
N GLU A 66 8.12 -0.99 -2.88
CA GLU A 66 9.58 -0.85 -2.90
C GLU A 66 10.27 -2.15 -2.46
N GLU A 67 9.83 -2.74 -1.35
CA GLU A 67 10.43 -3.93 -0.73
C GLU A 67 10.08 -5.24 -1.44
N ALA A 68 8.99 -5.31 -2.19
CA ALA A 68 8.60 -6.52 -2.90
C ALA A 68 9.69 -6.92 -3.89
N LYS A 69 10.25 -8.11 -3.69
CA LYS A 69 11.19 -8.75 -4.62
C LYS A 69 10.40 -9.56 -5.64
N GLY A 70 10.63 -9.34 -6.93
CA GLY A 70 10.24 -10.31 -7.95
C GLY A 70 11.12 -11.55 -7.85
N GLU A 71 10.62 -12.70 -8.32
CA GLU A 71 11.50 -13.79 -8.73
C GLU A 71 11.99 -13.54 -10.16
#